data_AF-A0A6P0YE19-F1
#
_entry.id   AF-A0A6P0YE19-F1
#
_cell.length_a   1.000
_cell.length_b   1.000
_cell.length_c   1.000
_cell.angle_alpha   90.00
_cell.angle_beta   90.00
_cell.angle_gamma   90.00
#
_symmetry.space_group_name_H-M   'P 1'
#
loop_
_entity.id
_entity.type
_entity.pdbx_description
1 polymer ?
#
loop_
_entity_poly.entity_id
_entity_poly.type
_entity_poly.pdbx_seq_one_letter_code
_entity_poly.pdbx_strand_id
1 'polypeptide(L)'
;MSNKNYDVAIIGGGPAGSTTGTLLKKYNPNLEVLILEKAKFPRDHVGESQLPQISAILQEMGCWDKVEAANFPIKIGATYRWGKTSQLWDFDFLAATKFQDEPRPAEYKGQRKQTAFQVDRSVYDNILLDHAQDNGCEVRQETAVTKVDIETDQVKNLHLSNGEQINARYYIDASGHIGVLRRVLGVETTIPTRLQNIAIWDYWTNAEWADEIGVGGTRVQVMSLAHGWIWFIPLGPTRTSIGFICPAEHYKKLKKPPEDIYQEALKSEPRISELIANATSRGKIETTKDWSFLSEKLVGENWFLAGESAGFADPILAAGMTLTHVSAKEAAYTILELEQQKHDATWLKHHYEDNQKRRIKQHIRFADYWYAANGQFSDLQKHCRDIAKDAGLKLTPEEAFRWLSQGGFTNDILGQAVIGGFDPTSMKQVMQRFAQKDSSWEISGYNIFKLNLEGAKQEDLPVYNNGRIEKIKSYVKDEQRLPLTGFYAALVKILERTSDIQQISALLKKSLTSQYSPQHTQVAFNHALQCLEVMVSEGWVTAKIDKKKPKLQLSTPTEGALIHAHS
;
A
#
# COMPACT_ATOMS: atom_id res chain seq x y z
N MET A 1 19.84 -36.25 15.21
CA MET A 1 19.26 -35.14 14.43
C MET A 1 20.11 -33.91 14.71
N SER A 2 20.70 -33.27 13.70
CA SER A 2 21.57 -32.10 13.93
C SER A 2 20.71 -30.87 14.16
N ASN A 3 20.75 -30.30 15.36
CA ASN A 3 20.15 -28.99 15.62
C ASN A 3 21.04 -27.93 14.98
N LYS A 4 20.55 -27.25 13.94
CA LYS A 4 21.17 -26.02 13.44
C LYS A 4 20.51 -24.82 14.13
N ASN A 5 21.34 -23.89 14.57
CA ASN A 5 20.92 -22.66 15.25
C ASN A 5 21.12 -21.48 14.30
N TYR A 6 20.10 -20.64 14.19
CA TYR A 6 20.11 -19.41 13.41
C TYR A 6 19.82 -18.21 14.30
N ASP A 7 20.13 -17.01 13.83
CA ASP A 7 19.67 -15.80 14.49
C ASP A 7 18.22 -15.51 14.10
N VAL A 8 17.88 -15.69 12.82
CA VAL A 8 16.55 -15.45 12.29
C VAL A 8 16.13 -16.58 11.35
N ALA A 9 14.96 -17.17 11.59
CA ALA A 9 14.31 -18.11 10.68
C ALA A 9 13.03 -17.50 10.09
N ILE A 10 12.95 -17.45 8.77
CA ILE A 10 11.87 -16.83 8.00
C ILE A 10 11.08 -17.92 7.28
N ILE A 11 9.76 -17.97 7.49
CA ILE A 11 8.86 -18.93 6.86
C ILE A 11 8.19 -18.25 5.67
N GLY A 12 8.57 -18.65 4.45
CA GLY A 12 8.10 -18.10 3.18
C GLY A 12 9.18 -17.27 2.47
N GLY A 13 9.43 -17.57 1.20
CA GLY A 13 10.41 -16.90 0.32
C GLY A 13 9.78 -15.92 -0.68
N GLY A 14 8.52 -15.52 -0.47
CA GLY A 14 7.89 -14.45 -1.24
C GLY A 14 8.46 -13.05 -0.89
N PRO A 15 7.84 -11.96 -1.41
CA PRO A 15 8.37 -10.61 -1.24
C PRO A 15 8.63 -10.21 0.22
N ALA A 16 7.78 -10.60 1.17
CA ALA A 16 8.01 -10.33 2.60
C ALA A 16 9.28 -10.99 3.12
N GLY A 17 9.44 -12.29 2.87
CA GLY A 17 10.59 -13.05 3.38
C GLY A 17 11.91 -12.60 2.77
N SER A 18 11.95 -12.47 1.44
CA SER A 18 13.15 -12.06 0.71
C SER A 18 13.58 -10.61 1.05
N THR A 19 12.62 -9.69 1.21
CA THR A 19 12.90 -8.32 1.64
C THR A 19 13.48 -8.30 3.06
N THR A 20 12.85 -9.05 3.97
CA THR A 20 13.28 -9.08 5.38
C THR A 20 14.70 -9.67 5.49
N GLY A 21 14.96 -10.82 4.86
CA GLY A 21 16.27 -11.46 4.87
C GLY A 21 17.36 -10.61 4.24
N THR A 22 17.10 -10.01 3.08
CA THR A 22 18.05 -9.11 2.40
C THR A 22 18.44 -7.94 3.30
N LEU A 23 17.47 -7.26 3.91
CA LEU A 23 17.75 -6.09 4.73
C LEU A 23 18.45 -6.44 6.05
N LEU A 24 18.11 -7.58 6.66
CA LEU A 24 18.85 -8.11 7.82
C LEU A 24 20.33 -8.32 7.47
N LYS A 25 20.62 -9.02 6.36
CA LYS A 25 21.99 -9.26 5.91
C LYS A 25 22.72 -7.98 5.48
N LYS A 26 22.02 -7.05 4.81
CA LYS A 26 22.59 -5.78 4.38
C LYS A 26 23.12 -4.95 5.56
N TYR A 27 22.34 -4.85 6.64
CA TYR A 27 22.68 -3.99 7.78
C TYR A 27 23.39 -4.74 8.92
N ASN A 28 23.34 -6.07 8.93
CA ASN A 28 24.17 -6.91 9.80
C ASN A 28 24.57 -8.22 9.09
N PRO A 29 25.69 -8.20 8.32
CA PRO A 29 26.16 -9.35 7.55
C PRO A 29 26.50 -10.59 8.38
N ASN A 30 26.70 -10.43 9.69
CA ASN A 30 27.06 -11.50 10.61
C ASN A 30 25.86 -12.32 11.10
N LEU A 31 24.62 -11.88 10.81
CA LEU A 31 23.44 -12.66 11.19
C LEU A 31 23.35 -13.94 10.34
N GLU A 32 23.13 -15.06 11.02
CA GLU A 32 22.74 -16.34 10.45
C GLU A 32 21.23 -16.29 10.14
N VAL A 33 20.87 -16.04 8.88
CA VAL A 33 19.48 -15.87 8.44
C VAL A 33 19.08 -17.02 7.51
N LEU A 34 18.04 -17.76 7.90
CA LEU A 34 17.45 -18.85 7.11
C LEU A 34 16.10 -18.41 6.52
N ILE A 35 15.90 -18.66 5.23
CA ILE A 35 14.60 -18.52 4.54
C ILE A 35 14.14 -19.91 4.09
N LEU A 36 12.98 -20.34 4.57
CA LEU A 36 12.34 -21.61 4.23
C LEU A 36 11.18 -21.37 3.27
N GLU A 37 11.27 -21.87 2.04
CA GLU A 37 10.22 -21.76 1.03
C GLU A 37 9.70 -23.16 0.66
N LYS A 38 8.38 -23.32 0.66
CA LYS A 38 7.72 -24.59 0.38
C LYS A 38 7.76 -24.95 -1.11
N ALA A 39 7.61 -23.96 -1.99
CA ALA A 39 7.61 -24.16 -3.42
C ALA A 39 9.03 -24.18 -4.00
N LYS A 40 9.14 -24.65 -5.24
CA LYS A 40 10.28 -24.37 -6.10
C LYS A 40 9.99 -23.12 -6.93
N PHE A 41 10.90 -22.16 -6.95
CA PHE A 41 10.84 -20.97 -7.78
C PHE A 41 11.51 -21.25 -9.14
N PRO A 42 11.05 -20.59 -10.22
CA PRO A 42 9.95 -19.62 -10.27
C PRO A 42 8.56 -20.27 -10.07
N ARG A 43 7.64 -19.58 -9.38
CA ARG A 43 6.25 -20.03 -9.18
C ARG A 43 5.23 -18.92 -9.41
N ASP A 44 4.09 -19.25 -10.03
CA ASP A 44 3.00 -18.30 -10.20
C ASP A 44 2.43 -17.82 -8.84
N HIS A 45 2.02 -16.54 -8.81
CA HIS A 45 1.30 -15.94 -7.69
C HIS A 45 0.54 -14.70 -8.18
N VAL A 46 -0.67 -14.47 -7.67
CA VAL A 46 -1.46 -13.27 -7.98
C VAL A 46 -0.96 -12.04 -7.22
N GLY A 47 -1.20 -10.83 -7.74
CA GLY A 47 -0.76 -9.58 -7.16
C GLY A 47 0.44 -9.02 -7.92
N GLU A 48 0.19 -8.62 -9.16
CA GLU A 48 1.20 -8.25 -10.15
C GLU A 48 1.40 -6.74 -10.28
N SER A 49 0.41 -5.93 -9.91
CA SER A 49 0.48 -4.47 -10.08
C SER A 49 1.16 -3.78 -8.89
N GLN A 50 2.28 -3.09 -9.12
CA GLN A 50 3.02 -2.41 -8.05
C GLN A 50 2.60 -0.94 -7.87
N LEU A 51 3.09 -0.32 -6.80
CA LEU A 51 3.04 1.13 -6.59
C LEU A 51 4.48 1.68 -6.45
N PRO A 52 4.72 2.97 -6.77
CA PRO A 52 6.08 3.53 -6.84
C PRO A 52 6.91 3.41 -5.55
N GLN A 53 6.26 3.29 -4.39
CA GLN A 53 6.93 3.15 -3.10
C GLN A 53 7.81 1.90 -3.01
N ILE A 54 7.47 0.84 -3.74
CA ILE A 54 8.25 -0.42 -3.75
C ILE A 54 9.64 -0.17 -4.35
N SER A 55 9.75 0.68 -5.38
CA SER A 55 11.00 1.00 -6.07
C SER A 55 12.09 1.54 -5.12
N ALA A 56 11.71 2.36 -4.14
CA ALA A 56 12.64 2.87 -3.14
C ALA A 56 13.19 1.75 -2.22
N ILE A 57 12.36 0.76 -1.89
CA ILE A 57 12.76 -0.40 -1.08
C ILE A 57 13.65 -1.33 -1.90
N LEU A 58 13.35 -1.54 -3.19
CA LEU A 58 14.21 -2.31 -4.09
C LEU A 58 15.59 -1.66 -4.25
N GLN A 59 15.65 -0.34 -4.38
CA GLN A 59 16.90 0.40 -4.37
C GLN A 59 17.65 0.23 -3.05
N GLU A 60 16.94 0.32 -1.91
CA GLU A 60 17.55 0.12 -0.60
C GLU A 60 18.06 -1.32 -0.43
N MET A 61 17.34 -2.33 -0.92
CA MET A 61 17.81 -3.72 -0.92
C MET A 61 19.07 -3.90 -1.79
N GLY A 62 19.28 -3.05 -2.80
CA GLY A 62 20.29 -3.26 -3.85
C GLY A 62 19.80 -4.18 -4.97
N CYS A 63 18.49 -4.42 -5.06
CA CYS A 63 17.86 -5.31 -6.03
C CYS A 63 17.24 -4.56 -7.23
N TRP A 64 17.24 -3.21 -7.19
CA TRP A 64 16.66 -2.36 -8.24
C TRP A 64 17.13 -2.74 -9.65
N ASP A 65 18.45 -2.81 -9.89
CA ASP A 65 19.00 -3.09 -11.22
C ASP A 65 18.53 -4.45 -11.77
N LYS A 66 18.44 -5.47 -10.90
CA LYS A 66 17.97 -6.82 -11.29
C LYS A 66 16.50 -6.80 -11.69
N VAL A 67 15.66 -6.10 -10.93
CA VAL A 67 14.22 -5.98 -11.22
C VAL A 67 13.99 -5.13 -12.47
N GLU A 68 14.75 -4.05 -12.65
CA GLU A 68 14.60 -3.20 -13.81
C GLU A 68 15.04 -3.90 -15.10
N ALA A 69 16.12 -4.68 -15.04
CA ALA A 69 16.63 -5.50 -16.14
C ALA A 69 15.66 -6.63 -16.55
N ALA A 70 14.73 -7.03 -15.68
CA ALA A 70 13.69 -8.01 -16.01
C ALA A 70 12.66 -7.50 -17.03
N ASN A 71 12.75 -6.22 -17.41
CA ASN A 71 11.96 -5.59 -18.47
C ASN A 71 10.44 -5.74 -18.31
N PHE A 72 9.96 -5.74 -17.06
CA PHE A 72 8.53 -5.66 -16.76
C PHE A 72 7.90 -4.39 -17.35
N PRO A 73 6.62 -4.42 -17.77
CA PRO A 73 5.89 -3.23 -18.14
C PRO A 73 5.95 -2.15 -17.06
N ILE A 74 6.19 -0.91 -17.46
CA ILE A 74 6.28 0.25 -16.58
C ILE A 74 4.87 0.74 -16.32
N LYS A 75 4.41 0.66 -15.08
CA LYS A 75 3.15 1.22 -14.65
C LYS A 75 3.32 2.70 -14.37
N ILE A 76 2.71 3.55 -15.20
CA ILE A 76 2.66 4.99 -14.96
C ILE A 76 1.40 5.41 -14.20
N GLY A 77 0.40 4.54 -14.13
CA GLY A 77 -0.92 4.86 -13.61
C GLY A 77 -1.93 3.72 -13.71
N ALA A 78 -3.20 4.08 -13.68
CA ALA A 78 -4.36 3.21 -13.78
C ALA A 78 -5.50 3.90 -14.52
N THR A 79 -6.22 3.15 -15.35
CA THR A 79 -7.44 3.61 -16.04
C THR A 79 -8.64 2.96 -15.38
N TYR A 80 -9.63 3.78 -15.02
CA TYR A 80 -10.81 3.35 -14.30
C TYR A 80 -12.07 3.56 -15.12
N ARG A 81 -12.95 2.55 -15.09
CA ARG A 81 -14.39 2.77 -15.17
C ARG A 81 -14.95 2.63 -13.77
N TRP A 82 -15.15 3.75 -13.09
CA TRP A 82 -15.62 3.76 -11.71
C TRP A 82 -16.35 5.04 -11.37
N GLY A 83 -17.30 4.96 -10.43
CA GLY A 83 -18.11 6.09 -9.99
C GLY A 83 -19.50 6.08 -10.65
N LYS A 84 -20.11 7.27 -10.77
CA LYS A 84 -21.48 7.42 -11.27
C LYS A 84 -21.61 7.48 -12.80
N THR A 85 -20.51 7.68 -13.51
CA THR A 85 -20.48 7.68 -14.98
C THR A 85 -19.86 6.37 -15.49
N SER A 86 -20.15 6.04 -16.75
CA SER A 86 -19.46 4.99 -17.50
C SER A 86 -18.20 5.50 -18.22
N GLN A 87 -17.93 6.81 -18.17
CA GLN A 87 -16.77 7.44 -18.80
C GLN A 87 -15.49 6.96 -18.13
N LEU A 88 -14.50 6.60 -18.95
CA LEU A 88 -13.16 6.26 -18.48
C LEU A 88 -12.43 7.50 -17.96
N TRP A 89 -11.64 7.30 -16.91
CA TRP A 89 -10.74 8.32 -16.40
C TRP A 89 -9.43 7.68 -15.95
N ASP A 90 -8.35 8.43 -16.12
CA ASP A 90 -7.00 8.01 -15.77
C ASP A 90 -6.58 8.60 -14.43
N PHE A 91 -5.75 7.84 -13.72
CA PHE A 91 -4.93 8.29 -12.61
C PHE A 91 -3.48 7.94 -12.91
N ASP A 92 -2.63 8.96 -12.99
CA ASP A 92 -1.20 8.86 -13.27
C ASP A 92 -0.38 9.22 -12.03
N PHE A 93 0.66 8.44 -11.75
CA PHE A 93 1.75 8.85 -10.87
C PHE A 93 2.70 9.82 -11.59
N LEU A 94 2.86 9.60 -12.90
CA LEU A 94 3.61 10.42 -13.84
C LEU A 94 2.75 10.65 -15.07
N ALA A 95 2.43 11.91 -15.35
CA ALA A 95 1.64 12.26 -16.53
C ALA A 95 2.27 11.68 -17.81
N ALA A 96 1.46 11.03 -18.64
CA ALA A 96 1.94 10.37 -19.86
C ALA A 96 2.76 11.30 -20.78
N THR A 97 2.41 12.58 -20.85
CA THR A 97 3.13 13.60 -21.65
C THR A 97 4.54 13.92 -21.14
N LYS A 98 4.88 13.49 -19.92
CA LYS A 98 6.20 13.68 -19.30
C LYS A 98 7.04 12.40 -19.31
N PHE A 99 6.46 11.27 -19.72
CA PHE A 99 7.18 10.01 -19.82
C PHE A 99 8.27 10.10 -20.89
N GLN A 100 9.45 9.60 -20.59
CA GLN A 100 10.58 9.59 -21.50
C GLN A 100 11.14 8.17 -21.62
N ASP A 101 11.48 7.77 -22.83
CA ASP A 101 12.12 6.47 -23.05
C ASP A 101 13.56 6.52 -22.52
N GLU A 102 13.88 5.59 -21.62
CA GLU A 102 15.19 5.47 -20.99
C GLU A 102 15.70 4.03 -21.12
N PRO A 103 17.01 3.82 -21.31
CA PRO A 103 17.58 2.47 -21.34
C PRO A 103 17.37 1.76 -20.00
N ARG A 104 17.31 0.42 -20.05
CA ARG A 104 17.08 -0.44 -18.88
C ARG A 104 18.10 -1.58 -18.82
N PRO A 105 18.69 -1.90 -17.66
CA PRO A 105 18.53 -1.19 -16.38
C PRO A 105 19.23 0.18 -16.35
N ALA A 106 18.84 1.07 -15.43
CA ALA A 106 19.57 2.30 -15.14
C ALA A 106 19.36 2.75 -13.67
N GLU A 107 20.05 3.81 -13.25
CA GLU A 107 19.98 4.28 -11.88
C GLU A 107 18.56 4.71 -11.45
N TYR A 108 18.20 4.44 -10.18
CA TYR A 108 16.96 4.91 -9.56
C TYR A 108 16.90 6.45 -9.38
N LYS A 109 16.65 7.17 -10.47
CA LYS A 109 16.54 8.63 -10.54
C LYS A 109 15.45 9.10 -11.52
N GLY A 110 15.11 10.39 -11.45
CA GLY A 110 14.13 10.99 -12.35
C GLY A 110 12.76 10.32 -12.26
N GLN A 111 12.18 9.99 -13.42
CA GLN A 111 10.84 9.39 -13.53
C GLN A 111 10.70 8.04 -12.80
N ARG A 112 11.80 7.29 -12.61
CA ARG A 112 11.79 6.00 -11.89
C ARG A 112 11.32 6.11 -10.44
N LYS A 113 11.44 7.30 -9.84
CA LYS A 113 10.94 7.59 -8.48
C LYS A 113 9.42 7.80 -8.44
N GLN A 114 8.78 7.89 -9.60
CA GLN A 114 7.35 8.16 -9.76
C GLN A 114 6.62 7.02 -10.46
N THR A 115 7.32 6.12 -11.16
CA THR A 115 6.72 4.96 -11.82
C THR A 115 6.84 3.68 -10.98
N ALA A 116 6.08 2.66 -11.36
CA ALA A 116 6.14 1.31 -10.80
C ALA A 116 6.23 0.26 -11.93
N PHE A 117 6.13 -1.02 -11.59
CA PHE A 117 6.09 -2.11 -12.57
C PHE A 117 4.78 -2.91 -12.49
N GLN A 118 4.38 -3.50 -13.61
CA GLN A 118 3.47 -4.64 -13.64
C GLN A 118 4.32 -5.91 -13.72
N VAL A 119 4.42 -6.68 -12.65
CA VAL A 119 5.41 -7.76 -12.55
C VAL A 119 4.81 -9.13 -12.78
N ASP A 120 5.48 -9.96 -13.57
CA ASP A 120 5.28 -11.40 -13.48
C ASP A 120 5.85 -11.89 -12.15
N ARG A 121 4.97 -12.28 -11.23
CA ARG A 121 5.35 -12.68 -9.87
C ARG A 121 6.25 -13.91 -9.82
N SER A 122 6.21 -14.78 -10.83
CA SER A 122 7.12 -15.92 -10.91
C SER A 122 8.57 -15.47 -11.10
N VAL A 123 8.79 -14.43 -11.91
CA VAL A 123 10.09 -13.83 -12.18
C VAL A 123 10.49 -12.90 -11.04
N TYR A 124 9.58 -12.03 -10.59
CA TYR A 124 9.84 -11.06 -9.54
C TYR A 124 10.20 -11.72 -8.20
N ASP A 125 9.40 -12.68 -7.73
CA ASP A 125 9.67 -13.38 -6.48
C ASP A 125 11.03 -14.13 -6.55
N ASN A 126 11.34 -14.71 -7.72
CA ASN A 126 12.64 -15.37 -7.95
C ASN A 126 13.82 -14.40 -7.88
N ILE A 127 13.74 -13.25 -8.53
CA ILE A 127 14.77 -12.20 -8.45
C ILE A 127 15.00 -11.80 -6.99
N LEU A 128 13.94 -11.59 -6.21
CA LEU A 128 14.06 -11.20 -4.81
C LEU A 128 14.69 -12.31 -3.96
N LEU A 129 14.27 -13.55 -4.14
CA LEU A 129 14.77 -14.69 -3.36
C LEU A 129 16.24 -14.99 -3.69
N ASP A 130 16.60 -15.00 -4.96
CA ASP A 130 18.00 -15.15 -5.40
C ASP A 130 18.86 -13.99 -4.87
N HIS A 131 18.34 -12.77 -4.88
CA HIS A 131 19.06 -11.62 -4.31
C HIS A 131 19.25 -11.75 -2.79
N ALA A 132 18.27 -12.29 -2.04
CA ALA A 132 18.45 -12.57 -0.62
C ALA A 132 19.56 -13.62 -0.39
N GLN A 133 19.61 -14.66 -1.22
CA GLN A 133 20.67 -15.66 -1.19
C GLN A 133 22.05 -15.05 -1.50
N ASP A 134 22.15 -14.19 -2.52
CA ASP A 134 23.39 -13.50 -2.90
C ASP A 134 23.91 -12.57 -1.78
N ASN A 135 23.01 -12.04 -0.94
CA ASN A 135 23.37 -11.24 0.25
C ASN A 135 23.77 -12.12 1.46
N GLY A 136 23.77 -13.44 1.32
CA GLY A 136 24.22 -14.38 2.34
C GLY A 136 23.13 -14.89 3.28
N CYS A 137 21.84 -14.84 2.88
CA CYS A 137 20.82 -15.67 3.51
C CYS A 137 21.01 -17.13 3.08
N GLU A 138 20.84 -18.07 4.01
CA GLU A 138 20.64 -19.47 3.64
C GLU A 138 19.20 -19.63 3.14
N VAL A 139 19.02 -19.98 1.86
CA VAL A 139 17.70 -20.18 1.26
C VAL A 139 17.48 -21.66 1.00
N ARG A 140 16.37 -22.21 1.49
CA ARG A 140 15.96 -23.60 1.24
C ARG A 140 14.57 -23.63 0.62
N GLN A 141 14.54 -23.94 -0.67
CA GLN A 141 13.31 -24.18 -1.42
C GLN A 141 12.84 -25.63 -1.21
N GLU A 142 11.59 -25.93 -1.59
CA GLU A 142 10.98 -27.26 -1.42
C GLU A 142 11.03 -27.78 0.03
N THR A 143 11.07 -26.86 0.98
CA THR A 143 11.28 -27.14 2.40
C THR A 143 10.14 -26.52 3.21
N ALA A 144 9.12 -27.32 3.47
CA ALA A 144 7.94 -26.88 4.21
C ALA A 144 8.17 -26.99 5.72
N VAL A 145 7.72 -25.98 6.48
CA VAL A 145 7.53 -26.12 7.93
C VAL A 145 6.27 -26.94 8.16
N THR A 146 6.39 -28.08 8.84
CA THR A 146 5.31 -29.05 9.06
C THR A 146 4.76 -29.00 10.49
N LYS A 147 5.58 -28.57 11.44
CA LYS A 147 5.20 -28.39 12.85
C LYS A 147 6.02 -27.25 13.46
N VAL A 148 5.42 -26.55 14.43
CA VAL A 148 6.08 -25.51 15.24
C VAL A 148 5.90 -25.88 16.70
N ASP A 149 6.98 -25.99 17.45
CA ASP A 149 6.92 -26.18 18.90
C ASP A 149 6.86 -24.81 19.58
N ILE A 150 5.88 -24.61 20.45
CA ILE A 150 5.63 -23.35 21.15
C ILE A 150 5.59 -23.62 22.65
N GLU A 151 6.19 -22.73 23.43
CA GLU A 151 5.98 -22.64 24.87
C GLU A 151 5.40 -21.25 25.19
N THR A 152 4.13 -21.21 25.61
CA THR A 152 3.41 -19.96 25.89
C THR A 152 3.33 -19.04 24.66
N ASP A 153 4.14 -17.98 24.56
CA ASP A 153 4.20 -17.04 23.44
C ASP A 153 5.57 -17.08 22.71
N GLN A 154 6.39 -18.09 23.02
CA GLN A 154 7.73 -18.27 22.47
C GLN A 154 7.76 -19.46 21.52
N VAL A 155 8.26 -19.25 20.30
CA VAL A 155 8.56 -20.33 19.35
C VAL A 155 9.88 -20.97 19.73
N LYS A 156 9.89 -22.30 19.95
CA LYS A 156 11.08 -23.05 20.34
C LYS A 156 11.86 -23.57 19.16
N ASN A 157 11.18 -24.22 18.22
CA ASN A 157 11.79 -24.78 17.02
C ASN A 157 10.75 -24.95 15.89
N LEU A 158 11.26 -25.10 14.67
CA LEU A 158 10.50 -25.50 13.49
C LEU A 158 10.88 -26.92 13.10
N HIS A 159 9.89 -27.75 12.77
CA HIS A 159 10.11 -29.06 12.15
C HIS A 159 9.89 -28.93 10.66
N LEU A 160 10.85 -29.42 9.88
CA LEU A 160 10.83 -29.34 8.42
C LEU A 160 10.29 -30.63 7.80
N SER A 161 9.84 -30.55 6.55
CA SER A 161 9.35 -31.71 5.77
C SER A 161 10.40 -32.80 5.55
N ASN A 162 11.69 -32.46 5.64
CA ASN A 162 12.80 -33.41 5.54
C ASN A 162 13.20 -34.05 6.89
N GLY A 163 12.49 -33.72 7.98
CA GLY A 163 12.74 -34.24 9.32
C GLY A 163 13.77 -33.48 10.15
N GLU A 164 14.37 -32.40 9.62
CA GLU A 164 15.24 -31.52 10.39
C GLU A 164 14.47 -30.66 11.39
N GLN A 165 15.15 -30.28 12.48
CA GLN A 165 14.68 -29.31 13.45
C GLN A 165 15.57 -28.07 13.40
N ILE A 166 14.92 -26.91 13.32
CA ILE A 166 15.58 -25.61 13.25
C ILE A 166 15.29 -24.82 14.51
N ASN A 167 16.33 -24.32 15.17
CA ASN A 167 16.19 -23.35 16.24
C ASN A 167 16.64 -21.98 15.74
N ALA A 168 15.95 -20.93 16.15
CA ALA A 168 16.35 -19.55 15.89
C ALA A 168 16.06 -18.64 17.09
N ARG A 169 16.78 -17.51 17.18
CA ARG A 169 16.50 -16.47 18.19
C ARG A 169 15.22 -15.71 17.85
N TYR A 170 14.99 -15.41 16.58
CA TYR A 170 13.75 -14.81 16.07
C TYR A 170 13.13 -15.62 14.94
N TYR A 171 11.79 -15.59 14.87
CA TYR A 171 11.01 -16.26 13.83
C TYR A 171 10.13 -15.26 13.10
N ILE A 172 10.05 -15.33 11.77
CA ILE A 172 9.23 -14.43 10.96
C ILE A 172 8.28 -15.25 10.11
N ASP A 173 6.98 -15.01 10.29
CA ASP A 173 5.96 -15.56 9.43
C ASP A 173 5.76 -14.64 8.21
N ALA A 174 6.36 -15.03 7.09
CA ALA A 174 6.19 -14.42 5.78
C ALA A 174 5.43 -15.37 4.83
N SER A 175 4.63 -16.28 5.37
CA SER A 175 3.98 -17.37 4.61
C SER A 175 2.71 -16.95 3.85
N GLY A 176 2.48 -15.65 3.73
CA GLY A 176 1.29 -15.07 3.11
C GLY A 176 0.01 -15.35 3.89
N HIS A 177 -1.14 -15.43 3.20
CA HIS A 177 -2.44 -15.75 3.81
C HIS A 177 -2.47 -17.08 4.61
N ILE A 178 -1.51 -18.00 4.37
CA ILE A 178 -1.38 -19.23 5.14
C ILE A 178 -1.12 -18.90 6.62
N GLY A 179 -0.28 -17.92 6.94
CA GLY A 179 0.01 -17.52 8.32
C GLY A 179 0.33 -18.71 9.24
N VAL A 180 1.40 -19.44 8.92
CA VAL A 180 1.86 -20.64 9.62
C VAL A 180 2.01 -20.39 11.12
N LEU A 181 2.75 -19.38 11.55
CA LEU A 181 2.93 -19.07 12.97
C LEU A 181 1.64 -18.54 13.57
N ARG A 182 0.97 -17.60 12.87
CA ARG A 182 -0.30 -17.01 13.33
C ARG A 182 -1.30 -18.10 13.76
N ARG A 183 -1.47 -19.14 12.93
CA ARG A 183 -2.39 -20.25 13.21
C ARG A 183 -1.95 -21.11 14.38
N VAL A 184 -0.66 -21.47 14.46
CA VAL A 184 -0.17 -22.35 15.53
C VAL A 184 -0.12 -21.64 16.88
N LEU A 185 0.14 -20.33 16.91
CA LEU A 185 0.09 -19.47 18.10
C LEU A 185 -1.34 -19.12 18.53
N GLY A 186 -2.37 -19.54 17.78
CA GLY A 186 -3.77 -19.22 18.09
C GLY A 186 -4.10 -17.72 17.98
N VAL A 187 -3.35 -16.98 17.15
CA VAL A 187 -3.65 -15.56 16.89
C VAL A 187 -4.89 -15.46 16.02
N GLU A 188 -5.96 -14.90 16.59
CA GLU A 188 -7.20 -14.67 15.88
C GLU A 188 -7.06 -13.60 14.79
N THR A 189 -7.93 -13.69 13.78
CA THR A 189 -8.08 -12.66 12.75
C THR A 189 -9.48 -12.08 12.79
N THR A 190 -9.57 -10.76 12.69
CA THR A 190 -10.84 -10.06 12.48
C THR A 190 -11.04 -9.76 11.00
N ILE A 191 -12.32 -9.72 10.58
CA ILE A 191 -12.75 -9.25 9.26
C ILE A 191 -13.49 -7.94 9.50
N PRO A 192 -12.79 -6.79 9.50
CA PRO A 192 -13.35 -5.52 9.96
C PRO A 192 -14.22 -4.82 8.90
N THR A 193 -14.78 -5.58 7.95
CA THR A 193 -15.62 -5.06 6.86
C THR A 193 -16.64 -6.12 6.40
N ARG A 194 -17.71 -5.67 5.76
CA ARG A 194 -18.65 -6.53 5.01
C ARG A 194 -18.22 -6.79 3.57
N LEU A 195 -17.14 -6.15 3.11
CA LEU A 195 -16.50 -6.45 1.84
C LEU A 195 -15.89 -7.85 1.91
N GLN A 196 -16.60 -8.80 1.31
CA GLN A 196 -16.20 -10.20 1.26
C GLN A 196 -16.36 -10.67 -0.16
N ASN A 197 -15.25 -10.62 -0.90
CA ASN A 197 -15.23 -10.91 -2.31
C ASN A 197 -14.71 -12.32 -2.60
N ILE A 198 -14.95 -12.76 -3.83
CA ILE A 198 -14.23 -13.83 -4.48
C ILE A 198 -13.52 -13.23 -5.70
N ALA A 199 -12.25 -13.58 -5.86
CA ALA A 199 -11.50 -13.29 -7.06
C ALA A 199 -11.40 -14.56 -7.91
N ILE A 200 -11.64 -14.42 -9.21
CA ILE A 200 -11.57 -15.49 -10.22
C ILE A 200 -10.67 -14.97 -11.34
N TRP A 201 -9.59 -15.66 -11.70
CA TRP A 201 -8.66 -15.14 -12.70
C TRP A 201 -7.99 -16.22 -13.54
N ASP A 202 -7.46 -15.79 -14.68
CA ASP A 202 -6.57 -16.57 -15.52
C ASP A 202 -5.49 -15.67 -16.13
N TYR A 203 -4.47 -16.32 -16.70
CA TYR A 203 -3.46 -15.69 -17.51
C TYR A 203 -3.75 -15.90 -18.99
N TRP A 204 -3.59 -14.83 -19.76
CA TRP A 204 -3.80 -14.82 -21.20
C TRP A 204 -2.50 -14.57 -21.92
N THR A 205 -2.36 -15.17 -23.10
CA THR A 205 -1.24 -14.97 -24.02
C THR A 205 -1.72 -14.15 -25.23
N ASN A 206 -0.94 -13.15 -25.64
CA ASN A 206 -1.20 -12.26 -26.78
C ASN A 206 -2.49 -11.43 -26.65
N ALA A 207 -2.76 -10.90 -25.45
CA ALA A 207 -3.75 -9.83 -25.29
C ALA A 207 -3.12 -8.48 -25.63
N GLU A 208 -3.85 -7.64 -26.34
CA GLU A 208 -3.43 -6.29 -26.71
C GLU A 208 -3.31 -5.42 -25.45
N TRP A 209 -2.36 -4.48 -25.46
CA TRP A 209 -2.25 -3.51 -24.38
C TRP A 209 -3.28 -2.41 -24.58
N ALA A 210 -4.01 -2.08 -23.51
CA ALA A 210 -5.00 -1.01 -23.55
C ALA A 210 -4.38 0.38 -23.78
N ASP A 211 -3.15 0.56 -23.30
CA ASP A 211 -2.36 1.78 -23.39
C ASP A 211 -0.88 1.40 -23.60
N GLU A 212 -0.27 1.93 -24.65
CA GLU A 212 1.17 1.88 -24.91
C GLU A 212 1.74 3.30 -24.86
N ILE A 213 2.64 3.53 -23.92
CA ILE A 213 3.19 4.86 -23.63
C ILE A 213 4.71 4.77 -23.70
N GLY A 214 5.26 5.36 -24.76
CA GLY A 214 6.68 5.18 -25.09
C GLY A 214 7.03 3.69 -25.21
N VAL A 215 8.20 3.30 -24.72
CA VAL A 215 8.67 1.92 -24.68
C VAL A 215 8.33 1.27 -23.34
N GLY A 216 7.26 0.46 -23.37
CA GLY A 216 6.87 -0.40 -22.25
C GLY A 216 6.07 0.27 -21.14
N GLY A 217 5.74 1.57 -21.26
CA GLY A 217 4.84 2.26 -20.35
C GLY A 217 3.37 1.87 -20.58
N THR A 218 2.60 1.70 -19.50
CA THR A 218 1.19 1.32 -19.55
C THR A 218 0.43 1.69 -18.27
N ARG A 219 -0.89 1.43 -18.27
CA ARG A 219 -1.80 1.57 -17.13
C ARG A 219 -2.52 0.26 -16.84
N VAL A 220 -2.69 -0.08 -15.57
CA VAL A 220 -3.64 -1.14 -15.19
C VAL A 220 -5.06 -0.69 -15.52
N GLN A 221 -5.88 -1.57 -16.11
CA GLN A 221 -7.29 -1.26 -16.33
C GLN A 221 -8.12 -1.85 -15.19
N VAL A 222 -8.99 -1.01 -14.60
CA VAL A 222 -9.92 -1.37 -13.53
C VAL A 222 -11.35 -1.05 -13.98
N MET A 223 -12.06 -2.07 -14.48
CA MET A 223 -13.36 -1.90 -15.13
C MET A 223 -14.49 -2.37 -14.23
N SER A 224 -15.32 -1.45 -13.72
CA SER A 224 -16.53 -1.84 -13.01
C SER A 224 -17.61 -2.43 -13.93
N LEU A 225 -18.29 -3.44 -13.41
CA LEU A 225 -19.42 -4.14 -13.99
C LEU A 225 -20.63 -4.06 -13.04
N ALA A 226 -21.81 -4.48 -13.49
CA ALA A 226 -23.02 -4.50 -12.67
C ALA A 226 -22.88 -5.32 -11.37
N HIS A 227 -22.02 -6.33 -11.38
CA HIS A 227 -21.91 -7.35 -10.33
C HIS A 227 -20.50 -7.47 -9.71
N GLY A 228 -19.59 -6.55 -10.02
CA GLY A 228 -18.18 -6.72 -9.67
C GLY A 228 -17.29 -5.87 -10.54
N TRP A 229 -16.01 -6.22 -10.65
CA TRP A 229 -15.09 -5.50 -11.51
C TRP A 229 -14.00 -6.40 -12.06
N ILE A 230 -13.40 -5.98 -13.17
CA ILE A 230 -12.31 -6.68 -13.84
C ILE A 230 -11.00 -5.90 -13.62
N TRP A 231 -9.93 -6.60 -13.26
CA TRP A 231 -8.58 -6.10 -13.47
C TRP A 231 -8.03 -6.65 -14.79
N PHE A 232 -7.24 -5.82 -15.48
CA PHE A 232 -6.44 -6.21 -16.64
C PHE A 232 -5.03 -5.66 -16.47
N ILE A 233 -4.06 -6.54 -16.31
CA ILE A 233 -2.68 -6.21 -15.97
C ILE A 233 -1.75 -6.86 -17.02
N PRO A 234 -1.16 -6.07 -17.93
CA PRO A 234 -0.10 -6.57 -18.81
C PRO A 234 1.14 -6.93 -17.97
N LEU A 235 1.66 -8.15 -18.10
CA LEU A 235 2.84 -8.64 -17.36
C LEU A 235 4.11 -8.67 -18.22
N GLY A 236 3.95 -8.56 -19.52
CA GLY A 236 5.00 -8.54 -20.51
C GLY A 236 4.41 -8.43 -21.92
N PRO A 237 5.23 -8.58 -22.97
CA PRO A 237 4.76 -8.47 -24.36
C PRO A 237 3.70 -9.50 -24.73
N THR A 238 3.71 -10.66 -24.08
CA THR A 238 2.81 -11.76 -24.42
C THR A 238 1.87 -12.14 -23.28
N ARG A 239 2.22 -11.93 -22.01
CA ARG A 239 1.44 -12.43 -20.87
C ARG A 239 0.63 -11.32 -20.21
N THR A 240 -0.65 -11.57 -19.96
CA THR A 240 -1.57 -10.65 -19.28
C THR A 240 -2.34 -11.37 -18.18
N SER A 241 -2.47 -10.75 -17.01
CA SER A 241 -3.33 -11.21 -15.91
C SER A 241 -4.69 -10.55 -16.02
N ILE A 242 -5.76 -11.35 -16.06
CA ILE A 242 -7.13 -10.85 -16.14
C ILE A 242 -7.96 -11.57 -15.09
N GLY A 243 -8.56 -10.81 -14.17
CA GLY A 243 -9.38 -11.36 -13.11
C GLY A 243 -10.65 -10.57 -12.88
N PHE A 244 -11.68 -11.29 -12.45
CA PHE A 244 -12.98 -10.78 -12.09
C PHE A 244 -13.20 -10.93 -10.58
N ILE A 245 -13.66 -9.86 -9.95
CA ILE A 245 -13.97 -9.79 -8.53
C ILE A 245 -15.44 -9.49 -8.35
N CYS A 246 -16.12 -10.27 -7.51
CA CYS A 246 -17.50 -10.02 -7.12
C CYS A 246 -17.74 -10.41 -5.66
N PRO A 247 -18.80 -9.91 -4.99
CA PRO A 247 -19.14 -10.34 -3.65
C PRO A 247 -19.42 -11.84 -3.57
N ALA A 248 -18.90 -12.51 -2.55
CA ALA A 248 -19.04 -13.96 -2.36
C ALA A 248 -20.51 -14.38 -2.29
N GLU A 249 -21.38 -13.55 -1.71
CA GLU A 249 -22.83 -13.79 -1.66
C GLU A 249 -23.51 -13.72 -3.03
N HIS A 250 -22.98 -12.90 -3.96
CA HIS A 250 -23.45 -12.87 -5.33
C HIS A 250 -23.04 -14.13 -6.07
N TYR A 251 -21.76 -14.51 -5.99
CA TYR A 251 -21.23 -15.75 -6.56
C TYR A 251 -22.04 -16.98 -6.14
N LYS A 252 -22.35 -17.12 -4.84
CA LYS A 252 -23.17 -18.24 -4.31
C LYS A 252 -24.57 -18.32 -4.94
N LYS A 253 -25.18 -17.18 -5.30
CA LYS A 253 -26.52 -17.12 -5.89
C LYS A 253 -26.54 -17.52 -7.35
N LEU A 254 -25.45 -17.28 -8.08
CA LEU A 254 -25.35 -17.61 -9.50
C LEU A 254 -25.42 -19.11 -9.75
N LYS A 255 -24.92 -19.94 -8.81
CA LYS A 255 -24.88 -21.41 -8.94
C LYS A 255 -24.23 -21.90 -10.24
N LYS A 256 -23.26 -21.15 -10.75
CA LYS A 256 -22.46 -21.46 -11.94
C LYS A 256 -21.02 -21.79 -11.55
N PRO A 257 -20.30 -22.58 -12.36
CA PRO A 257 -18.85 -22.73 -12.26
C PRO A 257 -18.14 -21.36 -12.34
N PRO A 258 -16.98 -21.18 -11.65
CA PRO A 258 -16.17 -19.97 -11.75
C PRO A 258 -15.80 -19.58 -13.18
N GLU A 259 -15.46 -20.57 -14.02
CA GLU A 259 -15.13 -20.37 -15.44
C GLU A 259 -16.26 -19.66 -16.19
N ASP A 260 -17.49 -20.15 -16.10
CA ASP A 260 -18.63 -19.57 -16.81
C ASP A 260 -18.88 -18.12 -16.38
N ILE A 261 -18.79 -17.85 -15.07
CA ILE A 261 -18.97 -16.51 -14.51
C ILE A 261 -17.86 -15.56 -14.99
N TYR A 262 -16.61 -16.04 -15.02
CA TYR A 262 -15.48 -15.30 -15.52
C TYR A 262 -15.65 -14.95 -17.02
N GLN A 263 -15.97 -15.93 -17.86
CA GLN A 263 -16.20 -15.72 -19.29
C GLN A 263 -17.38 -14.78 -19.57
N GLU A 264 -18.46 -14.88 -18.80
CA GLU A 264 -19.59 -13.95 -18.87
C GLU A 264 -19.17 -12.52 -18.51
N ALA A 265 -18.37 -12.36 -17.45
CA ALA A 265 -17.84 -11.05 -17.06
C ALA A 265 -16.98 -10.43 -18.17
N LEU A 266 -16.04 -11.19 -18.74
CA LEU A 266 -15.19 -10.71 -19.84
C LEU A 266 -16.00 -10.26 -21.06
N LYS A 267 -17.00 -11.05 -21.46
CA LYS A 267 -17.91 -10.73 -22.59
C LYS A 267 -18.78 -9.50 -22.32
N SER A 268 -19.12 -9.26 -21.04
CA SER A 268 -19.93 -8.11 -20.65
C SER A 268 -19.17 -6.78 -20.67
N GLU A 269 -17.83 -6.81 -20.74
CA GLU A 269 -16.99 -5.63 -20.84
C GLU A 269 -16.42 -5.46 -22.25
N PRO A 270 -16.97 -4.56 -23.09
CA PRO A 270 -16.54 -4.40 -24.48
C PRO A 270 -15.05 -4.09 -24.64
N ARG A 271 -14.48 -3.24 -23.77
CA ARG A 271 -13.06 -2.87 -23.83
C ARG A 271 -12.17 -4.09 -23.59
N ILE A 272 -12.49 -4.91 -22.59
CA ILE A 272 -11.71 -6.10 -22.27
C ILE A 272 -11.90 -7.17 -23.35
N SER A 273 -13.12 -7.35 -23.85
CA SER A 273 -13.41 -8.26 -24.97
C SER A 273 -12.60 -7.93 -26.24
N GLU A 274 -12.45 -6.65 -26.56
CA GLU A 274 -11.64 -6.19 -27.69
C GLU A 274 -10.15 -6.52 -27.49
N LEU A 275 -9.60 -6.22 -26.31
CA LEU A 275 -8.18 -6.47 -26.00
C LEU A 275 -7.80 -7.95 -26.02
N ILE A 276 -8.76 -8.85 -25.75
CA ILE A 276 -8.53 -10.30 -25.77
C ILE A 276 -8.98 -10.98 -27.07
N ALA A 277 -9.42 -10.24 -28.10
CA ALA A 277 -10.00 -10.82 -29.31
C ALA A 277 -9.06 -11.80 -30.02
N ASN A 278 -7.74 -11.56 -29.98
CA ASN A 278 -6.70 -12.42 -30.55
C ASN A 278 -5.90 -13.19 -29.48
N ALA A 279 -6.31 -13.08 -28.21
CA ALA A 279 -5.60 -13.66 -27.09
C ALA A 279 -6.05 -15.10 -26.83
N THR A 280 -5.17 -15.89 -26.21
CA THR A 280 -5.47 -17.26 -25.79
C THR A 280 -5.37 -17.37 -24.28
N SER A 281 -6.47 -17.76 -23.63
CA SER A 281 -6.48 -18.11 -22.21
C SER A 281 -5.61 -19.35 -21.97
N ARG A 282 -4.92 -19.38 -20.83
CA ARG A 282 -4.18 -20.58 -20.36
C ARG A 282 -5.14 -21.75 -20.08
N GLY A 283 -6.43 -21.48 -19.89
CA GLY A 283 -7.47 -22.46 -19.63
C GLY A 283 -7.40 -23.04 -18.22
N LYS A 284 -6.81 -22.29 -17.28
CA LYS A 284 -6.65 -22.70 -15.88
C LYS A 284 -7.10 -21.58 -14.96
N ILE A 285 -8.41 -21.54 -14.70
CA ILE A 285 -9.00 -20.60 -13.74
C ILE A 285 -8.52 -20.91 -12.33
N GLU A 286 -8.09 -19.86 -11.66
CA GLU A 286 -7.76 -19.84 -10.24
C GLU A 286 -8.83 -19.06 -9.49
N THR A 287 -9.05 -19.41 -8.22
CA THR A 287 -9.99 -18.67 -7.35
C THR A 287 -9.41 -18.48 -5.96
N THR A 288 -9.74 -17.37 -5.32
CA THR A 288 -9.41 -17.15 -3.91
C THR A 288 -10.51 -16.39 -3.20
N LYS A 289 -10.61 -16.62 -1.88
CA LYS A 289 -11.39 -15.75 -1.01
C LYS A 289 -10.63 -14.45 -0.84
N ASP A 290 -11.28 -13.37 -1.22
CA ASP A 290 -10.69 -12.03 -1.21
C ASP A 290 -11.32 -11.26 -0.04
N TRP A 291 -11.03 -11.73 1.16
CA TRP A 291 -11.63 -11.25 2.40
C TRP A 291 -10.60 -10.42 3.13
N SER A 292 -10.90 -9.15 3.35
CA SER A 292 -10.09 -8.28 4.18
C SER A 292 -9.98 -8.87 5.58
N PHE A 293 -8.76 -9.06 6.07
CA PHE A 293 -8.55 -9.55 7.44
C PHE A 293 -7.38 -8.86 8.10
N LEU A 294 -7.38 -8.88 9.43
CA LEU A 294 -6.31 -8.37 10.25
C LEU A 294 -6.06 -9.33 11.41
N SER A 295 -4.80 -9.68 11.65
CA SER A 295 -4.39 -10.46 12.81
C SER A 295 -4.45 -9.60 14.08
N GLU A 296 -4.93 -10.16 15.19
CA GLU A 296 -5.06 -9.42 16.44
C GLU A 296 -3.72 -9.15 17.12
N LYS A 297 -2.72 -10.01 16.88
CA LYS A 297 -1.32 -9.79 17.25
C LYS A 297 -0.43 -9.96 16.03
N LEU A 298 0.60 -9.13 15.92
CA LEU A 298 1.61 -9.20 14.86
C LEU A 298 3.00 -9.50 15.41
N VAL A 299 3.17 -9.44 16.73
CA VAL A 299 4.43 -9.73 17.43
C VAL A 299 4.15 -10.52 18.70
N GLY A 300 5.13 -11.33 19.09
CA GLY A 300 5.16 -11.94 20.42
C GLY A 300 6.55 -11.93 21.02
N GLU A 301 6.88 -12.94 21.82
CA GLU A 301 8.14 -12.99 22.55
C GLU A 301 9.36 -13.02 21.61
N ASN A 302 9.33 -13.87 20.59
CA ASN A 302 10.42 -14.02 19.63
C ASN A 302 9.95 -14.19 18.18
N TRP A 303 8.71 -13.82 17.87
CA TRP A 303 8.15 -13.98 16.53
C TRP A 303 7.48 -12.70 16.01
N PHE A 304 7.42 -12.56 14.68
CA PHE A 304 6.82 -11.46 13.94
C PHE A 304 5.98 -11.97 12.77
N LEU A 305 4.83 -11.35 12.49
CA LEU A 305 4.08 -11.53 11.24
C LEU A 305 4.46 -10.39 10.27
N ALA A 306 4.82 -10.73 9.04
CA ALA A 306 5.17 -9.77 7.99
C ALA A 306 4.42 -10.05 6.68
N GLY A 307 4.05 -8.98 5.98
CA GLY A 307 3.23 -9.04 4.79
C GLY A 307 1.82 -9.56 5.06
N GLU A 308 1.29 -10.36 4.14
CA GLU A 308 -0.10 -10.83 4.18
C GLU A 308 -0.40 -11.71 5.41
N SER A 309 0.60 -12.29 6.09
CA SER A 309 0.38 -13.02 7.35
C SER A 309 -0.18 -12.11 8.46
N ALA A 310 0.19 -10.82 8.44
CA ALA A 310 -0.31 -9.80 9.37
C ALA A 310 -1.74 -9.35 9.02
N GLY A 311 -2.07 -9.27 7.72
CA GLY A 311 -3.39 -8.89 7.25
C GLY A 311 -3.42 -8.55 5.77
N PHE A 312 -4.63 -8.44 5.24
CA PHE A 312 -4.93 -8.18 3.84
C PHE A 312 -6.11 -7.20 3.75
N ALA A 313 -6.06 -6.30 2.77
CA ALA A 313 -7.14 -5.34 2.52
C ALA A 313 -8.05 -5.80 1.38
N ASP A 314 -7.79 -5.33 0.17
CA ASP A 314 -8.50 -5.68 -1.06
C ASP A 314 -7.52 -5.40 -2.22
N PRO A 315 -7.62 -6.09 -3.36
CA PRO A 315 -6.72 -5.87 -4.49
C PRO A 315 -6.97 -4.53 -5.19
N ILE A 316 -8.09 -3.85 -4.94
CA ILE A 316 -8.34 -2.51 -5.46
C ILE A 316 -7.17 -1.59 -5.10
N LEU A 317 -6.69 -0.81 -6.09
CA LEU A 317 -5.54 0.10 -5.99
C LEU A 317 -4.16 -0.55 -5.82
N ALA A 318 -4.10 -1.89 -5.74
CA ALA A 318 -2.87 -2.66 -5.76
C ALA A 318 -1.87 -2.35 -4.61
N ALA A 319 -2.38 -2.07 -3.40
CA ALA A 319 -1.54 -1.73 -2.25
C ALA A 319 -0.84 -2.93 -1.57
N GLY A 320 -1.31 -4.17 -1.81
CA GLY A 320 -0.87 -5.36 -1.07
C GLY A 320 0.64 -5.60 -1.08
N MET A 321 1.30 -5.45 -2.24
CA MET A 321 2.76 -5.60 -2.32
C MET A 321 3.51 -4.48 -1.60
N THR A 322 2.99 -3.25 -1.60
CA THR A 322 3.58 -2.13 -0.86
C THR A 322 3.53 -2.39 0.64
N LEU A 323 2.37 -2.81 1.15
CA LEU A 323 2.22 -3.23 2.55
C LEU A 323 3.20 -4.36 2.91
N THR A 324 3.38 -5.31 1.99
CA THR A 324 4.28 -6.45 2.14
C THR A 324 5.74 -6.02 2.26
N HIS A 325 6.24 -5.19 1.35
CA HIS A 325 7.62 -4.72 1.40
C HIS A 325 7.89 -3.81 2.60
N VAL A 326 6.94 -2.93 2.96
CA VAL A 326 7.16 -2.03 4.10
C VAL A 326 7.12 -2.77 5.42
N SER A 327 6.15 -3.66 5.65
CA SER A 327 6.12 -4.48 6.86
C SER A 327 7.39 -5.33 7.01
N ALA A 328 7.87 -5.93 5.91
CA ALA A 328 9.13 -6.68 5.89
C ALA A 328 10.35 -5.80 6.26
N LYS A 329 10.44 -4.58 5.71
CA LYS A 329 11.49 -3.61 6.07
C LYS A 329 11.45 -3.26 7.55
N GLU A 330 10.27 -2.92 8.06
CA GLU A 330 10.10 -2.50 9.45
C GLU A 330 10.37 -3.67 10.42
N ALA A 331 10.03 -4.91 10.03
CA ALA A 331 10.35 -6.13 10.80
C ALA A 331 11.87 -6.34 10.88
N ALA A 332 12.57 -6.24 9.75
CA ALA A 332 14.03 -6.34 9.71
C ALA A 332 14.69 -5.32 10.65
N TYR A 333 14.25 -4.06 10.61
CA TYR A 333 14.88 -2.99 11.41
C TYR A 333 14.56 -3.14 12.90
N THR A 334 13.36 -3.64 13.20
CA THR A 334 12.96 -3.94 14.57
C THR A 334 13.86 -5.02 15.16
N ILE A 335 14.13 -6.09 14.41
CA ILE A 335 15.05 -7.15 14.84
C ILE A 335 16.49 -6.62 14.98
N LEU A 336 16.98 -5.81 14.03
CA LEU A 336 18.32 -5.20 14.10
C LEU A 336 18.51 -4.31 15.33
N GLU A 337 17.47 -3.61 15.78
CA GLU A 337 17.52 -2.77 16.99
C GLU A 337 17.33 -3.58 18.28
N LEU A 338 16.52 -4.65 18.24
CA LEU A 338 16.44 -5.62 19.35
C LEU A 338 17.79 -6.27 19.63
N GLU A 339 18.52 -6.65 18.58
CA GLU A 339 19.88 -7.21 18.67
C GLU A 339 20.88 -6.25 19.33
N GLN A 340 20.71 -4.96 19.10
CA GLN A 340 21.60 -3.95 19.67
C GLN A 340 21.25 -3.57 21.11
N GLN A 341 20.04 -3.86 21.57
CA GLN A 341 19.56 -3.59 22.93
C GLN A 341 19.68 -2.10 23.34
N LYS A 342 19.64 -1.19 22.36
CA LYS A 342 19.71 0.27 22.60
C LYS A 342 18.35 0.91 22.89
N HIS A 343 17.28 0.26 22.45
CA HIS A 343 15.91 0.68 22.66
C HIS A 343 15.18 -0.33 23.53
N ASP A 344 14.15 0.15 24.23
CA ASP A 344 13.23 -0.73 24.95
C ASP A 344 12.53 -1.68 23.97
N ALA A 345 12.63 -2.98 24.25
CA ALA A 345 12.11 -4.03 23.37
C ALA A 345 10.58 -3.96 23.25
N THR A 346 9.89 -3.59 24.33
CA THR A 346 8.43 -3.46 24.35
C THR A 346 7.99 -2.31 23.44
N TRP A 347 8.68 -1.16 23.51
CA TRP A 347 8.45 -0.01 22.65
C TRP A 347 8.63 -0.34 21.18
N LEU A 348 9.73 -1.03 20.82
CA LEU A 348 9.99 -1.46 19.44
C LEU A 348 8.88 -2.36 18.87
N LYS A 349 8.52 -3.40 19.63
CA LYS A 349 7.49 -4.38 19.24
C LYS A 349 6.11 -3.73 19.16
N HIS A 350 5.76 -2.91 20.15
CA HIS A 350 4.48 -2.19 20.19
C HIS A 350 4.30 -1.32 18.96
N HIS A 351 5.32 -0.52 18.59
CA HIS A 351 5.18 0.36 17.44
C HIS A 351 5.24 -0.36 16.09
N TYR A 352 5.99 -1.47 15.96
CA TYR A 352 5.90 -2.30 14.76
C TYR A 352 4.46 -2.81 14.57
N GLU A 353 3.88 -3.40 15.61
CA GLU A 353 2.51 -3.92 15.58
C GLU A 353 1.48 -2.82 15.28
N ASP A 354 1.53 -1.73 16.03
CA ASP A 354 0.58 -0.63 15.88
C ASP A 354 0.67 0.01 14.48
N ASN A 355 1.88 0.25 13.96
CA ASN A 355 2.06 0.80 12.61
C ASN A 355 1.47 -0.11 11.53
N GLN A 356 1.74 -1.42 11.60
CA GLN A 356 1.21 -2.37 10.62
C GLN A 356 -0.32 -2.50 10.74
N LYS A 357 -0.86 -2.66 11.96
CA LYS A 357 -2.32 -2.74 12.17
C LYS A 357 -3.03 -1.50 11.66
N ARG A 358 -2.50 -0.30 11.97
CA ARG A 358 -3.05 0.97 11.48
C ARG A 358 -3.07 1.01 9.95
N ARG A 359 -1.95 0.69 9.31
CA ARG A 359 -1.81 0.75 7.85
C ARG A 359 -2.77 -0.21 7.14
N ILE A 360 -2.88 -1.45 7.62
CA ILE A 360 -3.80 -2.44 7.06
C ILE A 360 -5.26 -1.97 7.25
N LYS A 361 -5.65 -1.56 8.46
CA LYS A 361 -7.00 -1.04 8.74
C LYS A 361 -7.37 0.14 7.84
N GLN A 362 -6.42 1.03 7.55
CA GLN A 362 -6.63 2.17 6.66
C GLN A 362 -6.91 1.74 5.24
N HIS A 363 -6.15 0.78 4.70
CA HIS A 363 -6.38 0.25 3.36
C HIS A 363 -7.71 -0.49 3.26
N ILE A 364 -8.14 -1.21 4.30
CA ILE A 364 -9.47 -1.82 4.36
C ILE A 364 -10.57 -0.76 4.28
N ARG A 365 -10.48 0.29 5.12
CA ARG A 365 -11.43 1.40 5.08
C ARG A 365 -11.44 2.11 3.73
N PHE A 366 -10.29 2.24 3.09
CA PHE A 366 -10.20 2.88 1.79
C PHE A 366 -10.86 2.04 0.70
N ALA A 367 -10.70 0.72 0.74
CA ALA A 367 -11.44 -0.19 -0.12
C ALA A 367 -12.96 -0.05 0.11
N ASP A 368 -13.43 -0.05 1.36
CA ASP A 368 -14.86 0.15 1.67
C ASP A 368 -15.43 1.42 1.04
N TYR A 369 -14.69 2.54 1.15
CA TYR A 369 -15.07 3.79 0.50
C TYR A 369 -15.10 3.67 -1.02
N TRP A 370 -14.07 3.08 -1.62
CA TRP A 370 -13.97 2.90 -3.06
C TRP A 370 -15.17 2.11 -3.61
N TYR A 371 -15.52 1.00 -2.97
CA TYR A 371 -16.68 0.16 -3.33
C TYR A 371 -18.03 0.86 -3.08
N ALA A 372 -18.17 1.59 -1.97
CA ALA A 372 -19.37 2.35 -1.66
C ALA A 372 -19.63 3.48 -2.67
N ALA A 373 -18.57 4.06 -3.23
CA ALA A 373 -18.64 5.15 -4.19
C ALA A 373 -18.96 4.70 -5.63
N ASN A 374 -19.03 3.39 -5.89
CA ASN A 374 -19.33 2.87 -7.22
C ASN A 374 -20.82 3.00 -7.56
N GLY A 375 -21.13 3.70 -8.65
CA GLY A 375 -22.50 3.84 -9.17
C GLY A 375 -22.91 2.78 -10.19
N GLN A 376 -21.95 2.01 -10.74
CA GLN A 376 -22.18 1.01 -11.78
C GLN A 376 -22.65 -0.34 -11.23
N PHE A 377 -22.54 -0.59 -9.92
CA PHE A 377 -22.96 -1.85 -9.27
C PHE A 377 -24.49 -1.90 -9.11
N SER A 378 -25.27 -1.74 -10.18
CA SER A 378 -26.73 -1.60 -10.15
C SER A 378 -27.42 -2.71 -9.35
N ASP A 379 -26.95 -3.94 -9.52
CA ASP A 379 -27.59 -5.13 -8.97
C ASP A 379 -27.05 -5.45 -7.56
N LEU A 380 -25.96 -4.80 -7.17
CA LEU A 380 -25.34 -4.89 -5.86
C LEU A 380 -25.42 -3.57 -5.07
N GLN A 381 -26.23 -2.60 -5.51
CA GLN A 381 -26.37 -1.31 -4.81
C GLN A 381 -26.74 -1.48 -3.34
N LYS A 382 -27.51 -2.52 -2.99
CA LYS A 382 -27.81 -2.83 -1.58
C LYS A 382 -26.54 -3.19 -0.79
N HIS A 383 -25.65 -3.98 -1.36
CA HIS A 383 -24.38 -4.35 -0.74
C HIS A 383 -23.47 -3.12 -0.56
N CYS A 384 -23.34 -2.27 -1.58
CA CYS A 384 -22.61 -1.00 -1.46
C CYS A 384 -23.22 -0.06 -0.42
N ARG A 385 -24.56 0.02 -0.33
CA ARG A 385 -25.25 0.82 0.71
C ARG A 385 -24.98 0.30 2.12
N ASP A 386 -24.90 -1.01 2.28
CA ASP A 386 -24.57 -1.64 3.57
C ASP A 386 -23.12 -1.34 3.96
N ILE A 387 -22.16 -1.47 3.03
CA ILE A 387 -20.75 -1.06 3.24
C ILE A 387 -20.69 0.43 3.62
N ALA A 388 -21.38 1.28 2.86
CA ALA A 388 -21.44 2.71 3.14
C ALA A 388 -21.99 3.02 4.54
N LYS A 389 -23.04 2.31 4.96
CA LYS A 389 -23.62 2.48 6.30
C LYS A 389 -22.62 2.13 7.40
N ASP A 390 -21.94 0.99 7.27
CA ASP A 390 -21.03 0.48 8.30
C ASP A 390 -19.74 1.31 8.37
N ALA A 391 -19.29 1.84 7.23
CA ALA A 391 -18.19 2.80 7.17
C ALA A 391 -18.61 4.22 7.59
N GLY A 392 -19.88 4.47 7.91
CA GLY A 392 -20.39 5.80 8.30
C GLY A 392 -20.49 6.81 7.14
N LEU A 393 -20.44 6.35 5.89
CA LEU A 393 -20.33 7.13 4.66
C LEU A 393 -21.66 7.74 4.17
N LYS A 394 -22.45 8.36 5.05
CA LYS A 394 -23.55 9.27 4.63
C LYS A 394 -23.00 10.68 4.40
N LEU A 395 -22.00 10.80 3.54
CA LEU A 395 -21.11 11.96 3.54
C LEU A 395 -20.97 12.53 2.13
N THR A 396 -21.16 13.84 2.01
CA THR A 396 -20.72 14.67 0.87
C THR A 396 -19.23 14.44 0.57
N PRO A 397 -18.70 14.76 -0.64
CA PRO A 397 -17.28 14.61 -0.91
C PRO A 397 -16.37 15.36 0.09
N GLU A 398 -16.82 16.47 0.68
CA GLU A 398 -16.08 17.15 1.75
C GLU A 398 -16.01 16.30 3.03
N GLU A 399 -17.13 15.72 3.43
CA GLU A 399 -17.23 14.90 4.63
C GLU A 399 -16.51 13.57 4.47
N ALA A 400 -16.55 12.97 3.27
CA ALA A 400 -15.79 11.76 2.99
C ALA A 400 -14.29 12.05 2.92
N PHE A 401 -13.85 13.24 2.48
CA PHE A 401 -12.45 13.65 2.51
C PHE A 401 -12.02 13.83 3.95
N ARG A 402 -12.84 14.53 4.74
CA ARG A 402 -12.62 14.73 6.16
C ARG A 402 -12.55 13.40 6.91
N TRP A 403 -13.40 12.44 6.59
CA TRP A 403 -13.32 11.08 7.15
C TRP A 403 -12.04 10.34 6.71
N LEU A 404 -11.71 10.41 5.40
CA LEU A 404 -10.45 9.94 4.82
C LEU A 404 -9.23 10.72 5.31
N SER A 405 -9.37 11.84 6.01
CA SER A 405 -8.25 12.56 6.61
C SER A 405 -8.20 12.37 8.13
N GLN A 406 -9.34 12.16 8.81
CA GLN A 406 -9.47 11.94 10.26
C GLN A 406 -9.13 10.52 10.72
N GLY A 407 -9.13 9.54 9.80
CA GLY A 407 -9.08 8.11 10.13
C GLY A 407 -7.73 7.38 10.00
N GLY A 408 -6.60 8.10 9.84
CA GLY A 408 -5.25 7.49 9.90
C GLY A 408 -4.25 7.83 8.79
N PHE A 409 -4.44 8.90 8.04
CA PHE A 409 -4.05 8.96 6.64
C PHE A 409 -2.80 9.83 6.34
N THR A 410 -1.88 9.89 7.30
CA THR A 410 -0.72 10.81 7.32
C THR A 410 0.62 10.13 7.64
N ASN A 411 0.65 8.81 7.76
CA ASN A 411 1.79 8.08 8.35
C ASN A 411 2.49 7.07 7.43
N ASP A 412 2.08 6.92 6.17
CA ASP A 412 2.85 6.10 5.21
C ASP A 412 4.25 6.69 5.00
N ILE A 413 4.35 8.03 5.04
CA ILE A 413 5.59 8.80 5.07
C ILE A 413 5.46 9.82 6.20
N LEU A 414 6.17 9.58 7.31
CA LEU A 414 6.17 10.52 8.45
C LEU A 414 6.57 11.93 8.00
N GLY A 415 5.70 12.91 8.27
CA GLY A 415 5.93 14.31 7.92
C GLY A 415 5.27 14.80 6.63
N GLN A 416 4.48 13.95 5.94
CA GLN A 416 3.70 14.29 4.74
C GLN A 416 2.26 13.76 4.86
N ALA A 417 1.32 14.38 4.15
CA ALA A 417 -0.06 13.90 4.06
C ALA A 417 -0.22 13.04 2.79
N VAL A 418 0.00 11.73 2.87
CA VAL A 418 -0.12 10.80 1.71
C VAL A 418 -0.86 9.52 2.13
N ILE A 419 -1.71 9.00 1.25
CA ILE A 419 -2.59 7.82 1.48
C ILE A 419 -2.43 6.80 0.37
N GLY A 420 -1.85 5.62 0.63
CA GLY A 420 -1.83 4.55 -0.38
C GLY A 420 -1.24 4.98 -1.74
N GLY A 421 -0.35 5.98 -1.71
CA GLY A 421 0.25 6.61 -2.87
C GLY A 421 -0.47 7.84 -3.46
N PHE A 422 -1.60 8.27 -2.90
CA PHE A 422 -2.32 9.48 -3.29
C PHE A 422 -2.04 10.64 -2.33
N ASP A 423 -1.67 11.80 -2.89
CA ASP A 423 -1.68 13.05 -2.12
C ASP A 423 -3.13 13.56 -1.93
N PRO A 424 -3.38 14.53 -1.03
CA PRO A 424 -4.73 14.99 -0.70
C PRO A 424 -5.43 15.71 -1.86
N THR A 425 -4.68 16.30 -2.78
CA THR A 425 -5.24 16.90 -4.01
C THR A 425 -5.74 15.81 -4.94
N SER A 426 -4.91 14.79 -5.17
CA SER A 426 -5.27 13.62 -5.96
C SER A 426 -6.50 12.92 -5.36
N MET A 427 -6.57 12.80 -4.04
CA MET A 427 -7.75 12.29 -3.33
C MET A 427 -9.00 13.14 -3.59
N LYS A 428 -8.94 14.47 -3.43
CA LYS A 428 -10.09 15.34 -3.72
C LYS A 428 -10.55 15.20 -5.17
N GLN A 429 -9.64 15.03 -6.14
CA GLN A 429 -10.00 14.79 -7.55
C GLN A 429 -10.72 13.45 -7.75
N VAL A 430 -10.23 12.36 -7.15
CA VAL A 430 -10.94 11.06 -7.14
C VAL A 430 -12.36 11.23 -6.59
N MET A 431 -12.49 11.96 -5.48
CA MET A 431 -13.77 12.20 -4.83
C MET A 431 -14.73 13.04 -5.68
N GLN A 432 -14.22 14.04 -6.41
CA GLN A 432 -15.01 14.79 -7.39
C GLN A 432 -15.55 13.86 -8.48
N ARG A 433 -14.76 12.88 -8.96
CA ARG A 433 -15.21 11.87 -9.94
C ARG A 433 -16.30 10.96 -9.37
N PHE A 434 -16.19 10.56 -8.11
CA PHE A 434 -17.18 9.72 -7.45
C PHE A 434 -18.49 10.46 -7.17
N ALA A 435 -18.41 11.69 -6.69
CA ALA A 435 -19.56 12.46 -6.25
C ALA A 435 -20.23 13.27 -7.38
N GLN A 436 -19.50 13.59 -8.44
CA GLN A 436 -19.83 14.60 -9.47
C GLN A 436 -20.11 15.98 -8.86
N LYS A 437 -19.33 16.37 -7.85
CA LYS A 437 -19.42 17.67 -7.20
C LYS A 437 -18.02 18.21 -6.96
N ASP A 438 -17.83 19.52 -7.10
CA ASP A 438 -16.56 20.17 -6.80
C ASP A 438 -16.23 20.02 -5.32
N SER A 439 -15.03 19.52 -5.03
CA SER A 439 -14.45 19.52 -3.70
C SER A 439 -13.60 20.76 -3.49
N SER A 440 -13.96 21.57 -2.49
CA SER A 440 -13.19 22.74 -2.08
C SER A 440 -12.19 22.41 -0.95
N TRP A 441 -11.21 23.29 -0.76
CA TRP A 441 -10.30 23.22 0.39
C TRP A 441 -10.97 23.86 1.61
N GLU A 442 -11.12 23.09 2.69
CA GLU A 442 -11.69 23.57 3.95
C GLU A 442 -10.94 24.80 4.46
N ILE A 443 -9.60 24.81 4.35
CA ILE A 443 -8.78 25.96 4.76
C ILE A 443 -9.04 27.23 3.95
N SER A 444 -9.58 27.13 2.73
CA SER A 444 -9.98 28.31 1.94
C SER A 444 -11.21 29.02 2.53
N GLY A 445 -11.97 28.34 3.39
CA GLY A 445 -13.08 28.94 4.13
C GLY A 445 -12.64 29.94 5.21
N TYR A 446 -11.40 29.83 5.69
CA TYR A 446 -10.89 30.45 6.91
C TYR A 446 -9.63 31.31 6.66
N ASN A 447 -9.24 32.11 7.64
CA ASN A 447 -8.01 32.92 7.56
C ASN A 447 -7.29 33.09 8.91
N ILE A 448 -7.85 32.55 9.99
CA ILE A 448 -7.22 32.45 11.30
C ILE A 448 -7.09 30.98 11.68
N PHE A 449 -5.87 30.53 11.94
CA PHE A 449 -5.52 29.15 12.26
C PHE A 449 -4.75 29.11 13.57
N LYS A 450 -5.25 28.42 14.59
CA LYS A 450 -4.58 28.30 15.89
C LYS A 450 -4.34 26.85 16.24
N LEU A 451 -3.10 26.53 16.61
CA LEU A 451 -2.73 25.21 17.10
C LEU A 451 -3.58 24.85 18.33
N ASN A 452 -4.09 23.63 18.34
CA ASN A 452 -4.93 23.06 19.39
C ASN A 452 -4.28 21.76 19.88
N LEU A 453 -3.57 21.85 21.00
CA LEU A 453 -2.94 20.72 21.67
C LEU A 453 -3.68 20.32 22.96
N GLU A 454 -4.90 20.81 23.16
CA GLU A 454 -5.69 20.48 24.34
C GLU A 454 -5.99 18.97 24.38
N GLY A 455 -5.60 18.33 25.49
CA GLY A 455 -5.71 16.88 25.69
C GLY A 455 -4.62 16.06 24.99
N ALA A 456 -3.69 16.68 24.27
CA ALA A 456 -2.60 15.97 23.59
C ALA A 456 -1.48 15.59 24.56
N LYS A 457 -0.97 14.35 24.42
CA LYS A 457 0.22 13.86 25.10
C LYS A 457 1.39 13.85 24.14
N GLN A 458 2.61 13.97 24.67
CA GLN A 458 3.81 13.78 23.87
C GLN A 458 4.29 12.32 23.97
N GLU A 459 4.56 11.72 22.82
CA GLU A 459 5.11 10.37 22.71
C GLU A 459 6.25 10.34 21.69
N ASP A 460 7.11 9.32 21.80
CA ASP A 460 8.15 9.05 20.81
C ASP A 460 7.61 8.08 19.77
N LEU A 461 7.71 8.44 18.49
CA LEU A 461 7.40 7.55 17.36
C LEU A 461 8.68 7.04 16.70
N PRO A 462 8.69 5.79 16.19
CA PRO A 462 9.81 5.28 15.42
C PRO A 462 9.85 5.84 14.00
N VAL A 463 11.05 6.20 13.56
CA VAL A 463 11.38 6.47 12.15
C VAL A 463 12.34 5.39 11.67
N TYR A 464 11.92 4.66 10.66
CA TYR A 464 12.70 3.56 10.07
C TYR A 464 13.57 4.10 8.93
N ASN A 465 14.87 4.16 9.14
CA ASN A 465 15.80 4.74 8.17
C ASN A 465 17.14 3.98 8.15
N ASN A 466 17.58 3.51 6.98
CA ASN A 466 18.90 2.90 6.77
C ASN A 466 19.29 1.82 7.81
N GLY A 467 18.39 0.88 8.11
CA GLY A 467 18.63 -0.20 9.07
C GLY A 467 18.52 0.20 10.54
N ARG A 468 18.09 1.43 10.84
CA ARG A 468 17.97 1.99 12.18
C ARG A 468 16.52 2.41 12.49
N ILE A 469 16.23 2.49 13.78
CA ILE A 469 15.00 3.10 14.29
C ILE A 469 15.36 4.31 15.14
N GLU A 470 15.02 5.51 14.66
CA GLU A 470 15.20 6.75 15.41
C GLU A 470 13.90 7.16 16.09
N LYS A 471 14.00 7.90 17.20
CA LYS A 471 12.84 8.45 17.90
C LYS A 471 12.57 9.89 17.47
N ILE A 472 11.36 10.16 17.01
CA ILE A 472 10.87 11.53 16.82
C ILE A 472 9.75 11.83 17.80
N LYS A 473 9.65 13.09 18.22
CA LYS A 473 8.54 13.54 19.06
C LYS A 473 7.26 13.63 18.23
N SER A 474 6.14 13.27 18.84
CA SER A 474 4.79 13.43 18.28
C SER A 474 3.84 13.89 19.36
N TYR A 475 2.82 14.64 18.97
CA TYR A 475 1.61 14.76 19.79
C TYR A 475 0.66 13.62 19.47
N VAL A 476 -0.02 13.10 20.49
CA VAL A 476 -1.00 12.02 20.39
C VAL A 476 -2.24 12.41 21.17
N LYS A 477 -3.40 12.31 20.52
CA LYS A 477 -4.72 12.58 21.10
C LYS A 477 -5.72 11.63 20.45
N ASP A 478 -6.52 10.97 21.29
CA ASP A 478 -7.41 9.87 20.89
C ASP A 478 -6.61 8.78 20.14
N GLU A 479 -6.78 8.63 18.83
CA GLU A 479 -5.99 7.73 17.97
C GLU A 479 -5.11 8.46 16.93
N GLN A 480 -5.14 9.80 16.95
CA GLN A 480 -4.44 10.63 15.97
C GLN A 480 -3.03 10.97 16.44
N ARG A 481 -2.13 11.08 15.48
CA ARG A 481 -0.72 11.40 15.71
C ARG A 481 -0.34 12.60 14.87
N LEU A 482 0.25 13.62 15.50
CA LEU A 482 0.87 14.74 14.84
C LEU A 482 2.39 14.62 15.00
N PRO A 483 3.08 13.96 14.05
CA PRO A 483 4.52 13.77 14.13
C PRO A 483 5.23 15.10 13.95
N LEU A 484 6.18 15.42 14.84
CA LEU A 484 6.95 16.66 14.80
C LEU A 484 8.16 16.53 13.86
N THR A 485 7.88 16.15 12.61
CA THR A 485 8.85 16.09 11.51
C THR A 485 8.27 16.66 10.21
N GLY A 486 9.11 16.91 9.20
CA GLY A 486 8.70 17.36 7.88
C GLY A 486 7.85 18.64 7.87
N PHE A 487 6.77 18.65 7.07
CA PHE A 487 5.89 19.81 6.95
C PHE A 487 5.08 20.06 8.22
N TYR A 488 4.69 19.02 8.96
CA TYR A 488 4.00 19.15 10.25
C TYR A 488 4.86 19.91 11.27
N ALA A 489 6.14 19.58 11.42
CA ALA A 489 7.04 20.32 12.30
C ALA A 489 7.15 21.81 11.92
N ALA A 490 7.27 22.10 10.62
CA ALA A 490 7.36 23.47 10.13
C ALA A 490 6.07 24.25 10.44
N LEU A 491 4.91 23.64 10.22
CA LEU A 491 3.60 24.23 10.52
C LEU A 491 3.41 24.49 12.00
N VAL A 492 3.71 23.51 12.87
CA VAL A 492 3.61 23.66 14.33
C VAL A 492 4.43 24.86 14.80
N LYS A 493 5.71 24.96 14.40
CA LYS A 493 6.60 26.08 14.75
C LYS A 493 6.10 27.45 14.26
N ILE A 494 5.40 27.48 13.12
CA ILE A 494 4.83 28.71 12.56
C ILE A 494 3.55 29.10 13.30
N LEU A 495 2.67 28.13 13.58
CA LEU A 495 1.39 28.32 14.26
C LEU A 495 1.57 28.73 15.74
N GLU A 496 2.70 28.40 16.36
CA GLU A 496 3.10 28.94 17.67
C GLU A 496 3.36 30.45 17.66
N ARG A 497 3.71 31.02 16.50
CA ARG A 497 4.12 32.42 16.36
C ARG A 497 3.03 33.32 15.79
N THR A 498 2.18 32.77 14.93
CA THR A 498 1.12 33.52 14.26
C THR A 498 -0.07 32.63 13.98
N SER A 499 -1.24 33.25 13.91
CA SER A 499 -2.48 32.58 13.50
C SER A 499 -3.01 33.10 12.16
N ASP A 500 -2.36 34.10 11.57
CA ASP A 500 -2.83 34.75 10.36
C ASP A 500 -2.34 34.02 9.09
N ILE A 501 -3.26 33.65 8.20
CA ILE A 501 -2.92 32.84 7.01
C ILE A 501 -1.92 33.52 6.07
N GLN A 502 -1.91 34.86 5.98
CA GLN A 502 -0.94 35.55 5.12
C GLN A 502 0.46 35.44 5.72
N GLN A 503 0.56 35.61 7.04
CA GLN A 503 1.84 35.45 7.74
C GLN A 503 2.32 33.99 7.75
N ILE A 504 1.41 33.03 7.97
CA ILE A 504 1.71 31.60 7.86
C ILE A 504 2.26 31.29 6.46
N SER A 505 1.58 31.76 5.41
CA SER A 505 2.01 31.54 4.02
C SER A 505 3.37 32.17 3.72
N ALA A 506 3.61 33.39 4.20
CA ALA A 506 4.89 34.08 4.02
C ALA A 506 6.05 33.37 4.74
N LEU A 507 5.82 32.92 5.98
CA LEU A 507 6.82 32.17 6.76
C LEU A 507 7.09 30.79 6.15
N LEU A 508 6.06 30.10 5.66
CA LEU A 508 6.21 28.84 4.94
C LEU A 508 7.05 29.04 3.68
N LYS A 509 6.68 29.98 2.80
CA LYS A 509 7.46 30.26 1.58
C LYS A 509 8.92 30.59 1.91
N LYS A 510 9.17 31.45 2.90
CA LYS A 510 10.52 31.79 3.35
C LYS A 510 11.31 30.56 3.81
N SER A 511 10.70 29.68 4.62
CA SER A 511 11.32 28.44 5.11
C SER A 511 11.60 27.43 3.98
N LEU A 512 10.73 27.37 2.98
CA LEU A 512 10.85 26.42 1.87
C LEU A 512 11.87 26.88 0.82
N THR A 513 11.98 28.18 0.54
CA THR A 513 12.98 28.71 -0.39
C THR A 513 14.42 28.45 0.08
N SER A 514 14.66 28.32 1.39
CA SER A 514 15.98 27.95 1.90
C SER A 514 16.28 26.45 1.81
N GLN A 515 15.28 25.61 1.57
CA GLN A 515 15.39 24.15 1.57
C GLN A 515 15.24 23.51 0.19
N TYR A 516 14.52 24.17 -0.72
CA TYR A 516 14.17 23.64 -2.03
C TYR A 516 14.58 24.62 -3.13
N SER A 517 14.99 24.08 -4.28
CA SER A 517 15.21 24.88 -5.50
C SER A 517 13.93 25.63 -5.92
N PRO A 518 14.02 26.78 -6.62
CA PRO A 518 12.86 27.58 -7.02
C PRO A 518 11.73 26.80 -7.72
N GLN A 519 12.10 25.83 -8.56
CA GLN A 519 11.14 24.98 -9.29
C GLN A 519 10.33 24.04 -8.37
N HIS A 520 10.88 23.66 -7.21
CA HIS A 520 10.27 22.75 -6.25
C HIS A 520 9.60 23.47 -5.07
N THR A 521 9.92 24.75 -4.84
CA THR A 521 9.37 25.54 -3.73
C THR A 521 7.84 25.61 -3.79
N GLN A 522 7.24 25.78 -4.97
CA GLN A 522 5.79 25.85 -5.10
C GLN A 522 5.09 24.51 -4.80
N VAL A 523 5.68 23.40 -5.22
CA VAL A 523 5.17 22.05 -4.92
C VAL A 523 5.23 21.79 -3.41
N ALA A 524 6.38 22.07 -2.79
CA ALA A 524 6.54 21.93 -1.34
C ALA A 524 5.59 22.85 -0.55
N PHE A 525 5.31 24.05 -1.06
CA PHE A 525 4.34 24.97 -0.46
C PHE A 525 2.92 24.40 -0.52
N ASN A 526 2.52 23.80 -1.63
CA ASN A 526 1.23 23.14 -1.77
C ASN A 526 1.12 21.94 -0.80
N HIS A 527 2.17 21.13 -0.66
CA HIS A 527 2.21 20.04 0.33
C HIS A 527 2.09 20.54 1.78
N ALA A 528 2.74 21.66 2.11
CA ALA A 528 2.58 22.27 3.44
C ALA A 528 1.13 22.73 3.69
N LEU A 529 0.46 23.31 2.69
CA LEU A 529 -0.95 23.69 2.83
C LEU A 529 -1.88 22.47 2.94
N GLN A 530 -1.57 21.39 2.25
CA GLN A 530 -2.27 20.11 2.41
C GLN A 530 -2.14 19.57 3.84
N CYS A 531 -0.93 19.62 4.42
CA CYS A 531 -0.74 19.24 5.83
C CYS A 531 -1.54 20.14 6.78
N LEU A 532 -1.66 21.45 6.50
CA LEU A 532 -2.49 22.37 7.30
C LEU A 532 -3.98 21.99 7.22
N GLU A 533 -4.50 21.64 6.03
CA GLU A 533 -5.87 21.12 5.87
C GLU A 533 -6.08 19.87 6.72
N VAL A 534 -5.14 18.92 6.68
CA VAL A 534 -5.23 17.71 7.50
C VAL A 534 -5.22 18.06 8.99
N MET A 535 -4.33 18.95 9.45
CA MET A 535 -4.31 19.41 10.84
C MET A 535 -5.63 20.05 11.27
N VAL A 536 -6.33 20.78 10.38
CA VAL A 536 -7.66 21.33 10.67
C VAL A 536 -8.69 20.21 10.77
N SER A 537 -8.67 19.28 9.83
CA SER A 537 -9.62 18.15 9.79
C SER A 537 -9.50 17.24 11.01
N GLU A 538 -8.28 17.00 11.49
CA GLU A 538 -7.95 16.21 12.68
C GLU A 538 -8.11 17.02 13.98
N GLY A 539 -8.43 18.31 13.90
CA GLY A 539 -8.64 19.15 15.08
C GLY A 539 -7.36 19.52 15.83
N TRP A 540 -6.17 19.25 15.26
CA TRP A 540 -4.89 19.80 15.70
C TRP A 540 -4.80 21.32 15.49
N VAL A 541 -5.61 21.87 14.59
CA VAL A 541 -5.70 23.30 14.33
C VAL A 541 -7.17 23.73 14.33
N THR A 542 -7.49 24.74 15.12
CA THR A 542 -8.79 25.42 15.06
C THR A 542 -8.75 26.49 13.96
N ALA A 543 -9.72 26.46 13.06
CA ALA A 543 -9.85 27.42 11.97
C ALA A 543 -11.04 28.37 12.21
N LYS A 544 -10.82 29.68 12.02
CA LYS A 544 -11.84 30.74 12.16
C LYS A 544 -11.73 31.75 11.02
N ILE A 545 -12.83 32.47 10.80
CA ILE A 545 -12.89 33.57 9.82
C ILE A 545 -12.90 34.92 10.55
N ASP A 546 -11.94 35.77 10.19
CA ASP A 546 -11.94 37.21 10.45
C ASP A 546 -12.35 37.94 9.17
N LYS A 547 -13.52 38.59 9.18
CA LYS A 547 -14.09 39.27 8.00
C LYS A 547 -13.22 40.42 7.49
N LYS A 548 -12.28 40.93 8.29
CA LYS A 548 -11.41 42.06 7.92
C LYS A 548 -10.12 41.63 7.20
N LYS A 549 -9.87 40.32 7.11
CA LYS A 549 -8.63 39.76 6.56
C LYS A 549 -8.91 38.95 5.30
N PRO A 550 -7.98 38.94 4.33
CA PRO A 550 -8.16 38.14 3.12
C PRO A 550 -8.09 36.65 3.45
N LYS A 551 -8.78 35.85 2.65
CA LYS A 551 -8.72 34.38 2.71
C LYS A 551 -7.63 33.85 1.79
N LEU A 552 -7.22 32.61 2.04
CA LEU A 552 -6.49 31.84 1.05
C LEU A 552 -7.45 31.39 -0.05
N GLN A 553 -7.05 31.51 -1.31
CA GLN A 553 -7.77 30.92 -2.43
C GLN A 553 -6.96 29.74 -2.94
N LEU A 554 -7.42 28.52 -2.65
CA LEU A 554 -6.93 27.31 -3.26
C LEU A 554 -8.01 26.74 -4.16
N SER A 555 -7.65 26.44 -5.41
CA SER A 555 -8.50 25.67 -6.30
C SER A 555 -8.09 24.20 -6.26
N THR A 556 -9.10 23.33 -6.33
CA THR A 556 -8.90 21.92 -6.70
C THR A 556 -9.31 21.83 -8.16
N PRO A 557 -8.38 21.61 -9.11
CA PRO A 557 -8.75 21.55 -10.52
C PRO A 557 -9.64 20.33 -10.76
N THR A 558 -10.70 20.50 -11.55
CA THR A 558 -11.63 19.41 -11.94
C THR A 558 -10.92 18.35 -12.80
N GLU A 559 -9.98 18.79 -13.63
CA GLU A 559 -9.05 17.93 -14.37
C GLU A 559 -7.62 18.39 -14.11
N GLY A 560 -6.74 17.44 -13.82
CA GLY A 560 -5.33 17.70 -13.55
C GLY A 560 -4.42 16.82 -14.40
N ALA A 561 -3.12 17.11 -14.35
CA ALA A 561 -2.12 16.31 -15.04
C ALA A 561 -2.05 14.85 -14.56
N LEU A 562 -2.57 14.57 -13.35
CA LEU A 562 -2.57 13.24 -12.76
C LEU A 562 -3.95 12.56 -12.84
N ILE A 563 -5.07 13.29 -12.74
CA ILE A 563 -6.41 12.70 -12.89
C ILE A 563 -7.21 13.48 -13.94
N HIS A 564 -7.59 12.78 -15.01
CA HIS A 564 -8.29 13.37 -16.16
C HIS A 564 -9.21 12.34 -16.82
N ALA A 565 -10.28 12.80 -17.46
CA ALA A 565 -11.13 11.91 -18.22
C ALA A 565 -10.47 11.51 -19.54
N HIS A 566 -10.85 10.35 -20.08
CA HIS A 566 -10.59 10.07 -21.49
C HIS A 566 -11.37 11.09 -22.33
N SER A 567 -10.67 11.68 -23.30
CA SER A 567 -11.22 12.68 -24.23
C SER A 567 -11.94 12.02 -25.39
#